data_AF-A0A0K2GXN4-F1
#
_entry.id   AF-A0A0K2GXN4-F1
#
_cell.length_a   1.000
_cell.length_b   1.000
_cell.length_c   1.000
_cell.angle_alpha   90.00
_cell.angle_beta   90.00
_cell.angle_gamma   90.00
#
_symmetry.space_group_name_H-M   'P 1'
#
loop_
_entity.id
_entity.type
_entity.pdbx_description
1 polymer ?
#
loop_
_entity_poly.entity_id
_entity_poly.type
_entity_poly.pdbx_seq_one_letter_code
_entity_poly.pdbx_strand_id
1 'polypeptide(L)'
;MSSRIRPARADASADAPADALTDALVDILTGEDGQATVETAFGIAAIVTVMMSALTGLVAVAMYLGLTDAAGVIARAHARGDAETVAKLQDGLQGAVTINDGSSTVEVTVTGTVGPFPLEARAVALNEKAVAE
;
A
#
# COMPACT_ATOMS: atom_id res chain seq x y z
N MET A 1 -62.67 -32.51 -55.65
CA MET A 1 -61.22 -32.71 -55.51
C MET A 1 -60.52 -31.40 -55.84
N SER A 2 -60.15 -30.61 -54.82
CA SER A 2 -59.38 -29.37 -54.98
C SER A 2 -58.09 -29.55 -54.17
N SER A 3 -56.98 -29.79 -54.86
CA SER A 3 -55.66 -29.94 -54.25
C SER A 3 -54.96 -28.58 -54.28
N ARG A 4 -54.84 -27.93 -53.12
CA ARG A 4 -53.97 -26.77 -52.95
C ARG A 4 -52.54 -27.27 -52.74
N ILE A 5 -51.71 -27.10 -53.76
CA ILE A 5 -50.27 -27.27 -53.66
C ILE A 5 -49.73 -26.13 -52.77
N ARG A 6 -49.12 -26.47 -51.63
CA ARG A 6 -48.29 -25.54 -50.83
C ARG A 6 -47.07 -25.17 -51.67
N PRO A 7 -46.73 -23.88 -51.86
CA PRO A 7 -45.39 -23.53 -52.31
C PRO A 7 -44.40 -23.92 -51.21
N ALA A 8 -43.34 -24.62 -51.61
CA ALA A 8 -42.19 -24.88 -50.76
C ALA A 8 -41.58 -23.54 -50.33
N ARG A 9 -41.40 -23.37 -49.02
CA ARG A 9 -40.56 -22.32 -48.43
C ARG A 9 -39.14 -22.51 -48.98
N ALA A 10 -38.73 -21.62 -49.88
CA ALA A 10 -37.37 -21.52 -50.35
C ALA A 10 -36.65 -20.52 -49.43
N ASP A 11 -36.27 -20.98 -48.26
CA ASP A 11 -35.38 -20.26 -47.35
C ASP A 11 -34.22 -21.21 -47.02
N ALA A 12 -33.29 -21.28 -47.97
CA ALA A 12 -31.99 -21.90 -47.77
C ALA A 12 -30.93 -21.10 -48.54
N SER A 13 -30.17 -20.34 -47.74
CA SER A 13 -28.72 -20.15 -47.81
C SER A 13 -28.10 -19.26 -48.90
N ALA A 14 -28.70 -18.12 -49.26
CA ALA A 14 -27.97 -17.09 -50.02
C ALA A 14 -27.12 -16.15 -49.13
N ASP A 15 -27.51 -15.95 -47.86
CA ASP A 15 -26.84 -15.00 -46.94
C ASP A 15 -25.76 -15.64 -46.04
N ALA A 16 -25.64 -16.97 -46.04
CA ALA A 16 -24.70 -17.71 -45.18
C ALA A 16 -23.22 -17.24 -45.24
N PRO A 17 -22.63 -16.90 -46.41
CA PRO A 17 -21.23 -16.45 -46.43
C PRO A 17 -21.07 -15.00 -45.96
N ALA A 18 -22.09 -14.16 -46.11
CA ALA A 18 -22.07 -12.77 -45.65
C ALA A 18 -22.23 -12.71 -44.13
N ASP A 19 -23.11 -13.54 -43.57
CA ASP A 19 -23.30 -13.68 -42.12
C ASP A 19 -22.02 -14.22 -41.45
N ALA A 20 -21.38 -15.24 -42.03
CA ALA A 20 -20.12 -15.79 -41.50
C ALA A 20 -18.95 -14.78 -41.53
N LEU A 21 -18.88 -13.93 -42.57
CA LEU A 21 -17.89 -12.86 -42.63
C LEU A 21 -18.18 -11.77 -41.59
N THR A 22 -19.47 -11.47 -41.37
CA THR A 22 -19.90 -10.47 -40.40
C THR A 22 -19.62 -10.96 -38.98
N ASP A 23 -19.91 -12.22 -38.67
CA ASP A 23 -19.60 -12.86 -37.38
C ASP A 23 -18.10 -12.92 -37.13
N ALA A 24 -17.30 -13.32 -38.12
CA ALA A 24 -15.83 -13.34 -37.99
C ALA A 24 -15.24 -11.92 -37.82
N LEU A 25 -15.81 -10.91 -38.49
CA LEU A 25 -15.40 -9.52 -38.30
C LEU A 25 -15.82 -9.00 -36.92
N VAL A 26 -17.01 -9.35 -36.44
CA VAL A 26 -17.46 -9.02 -35.08
C VAL A 26 -16.52 -9.67 -34.07
N ASP A 27 -16.19 -10.94 -34.21
CA ASP A 27 -15.32 -11.69 -33.30
C ASP A 27 -13.87 -11.14 -33.27
N ILE A 28 -13.34 -10.75 -34.45
CA ILE A 28 -12.04 -10.06 -34.55
C ILE A 28 -12.09 -8.65 -33.92
N LEU A 29 -13.21 -7.94 -34.08
CA LEU A 29 -13.40 -6.58 -33.54
C LEU A 29 -13.69 -6.59 -32.02
N THR A 30 -14.36 -7.62 -31.51
CA THR A 30 -14.64 -7.82 -30.08
C THR A 30 -13.47 -8.50 -29.36
N GLY A 31 -12.59 -9.19 -30.09
CA GLY A 31 -11.30 -9.68 -29.59
C GLY A 31 -11.43 -10.59 -28.36
N GLU A 32 -12.48 -11.42 -28.34
CA GLU A 32 -12.86 -12.22 -27.16
C GLU A 32 -11.74 -13.21 -26.76
N ASP A 33 -10.99 -13.72 -27.74
CA ASP A 33 -9.90 -14.70 -27.56
C ASP A 33 -8.66 -14.15 -26.80
N GLY A 34 -8.50 -12.83 -26.66
CA GLY A 34 -7.40 -12.22 -25.91
C GLY A 34 -7.82 -11.56 -24.60
N GLN A 35 -9.10 -11.25 -24.46
CA GLN A 35 -9.64 -10.43 -23.37
C GLN A 35 -9.47 -11.10 -22.00
N ALA A 36 -9.74 -12.41 -21.90
CA ALA A 36 -9.62 -13.16 -20.64
C ALA A 36 -8.17 -13.18 -20.10
N THR A 37 -7.17 -13.17 -20.99
CA THR A 37 -5.76 -13.18 -20.59
C THR A 37 -5.32 -11.82 -20.06
N VAL A 38 -5.76 -10.73 -20.70
CA VAL A 38 -5.49 -9.36 -20.24
C VAL A 38 -6.18 -9.09 -18.90
N GLU A 39 -7.44 -9.51 -18.75
CA GLU A 39 -8.18 -9.39 -17.49
C GLU A 39 -7.50 -10.13 -16.35
N THR A 40 -7.07 -11.37 -16.61
CA THR A 40 -6.32 -12.16 -15.61
C THR A 40 -4.98 -11.53 -15.27
N ALA A 41 -4.23 -11.06 -16.28
CA ALA A 41 -2.95 -10.40 -16.05
C ALA A 41 -3.11 -9.13 -15.20
N PHE A 42 -4.13 -8.32 -15.50
CA PHE A 42 -4.47 -7.14 -14.72
C PHE A 42 -4.92 -7.50 -13.30
N GLY A 43 -5.76 -8.53 -13.15
CA GLY A 43 -6.20 -9.02 -11.84
C GLY A 43 -5.04 -9.48 -10.96
N ILE A 44 -4.11 -10.26 -11.52
CA ILE A 44 -2.89 -10.69 -10.81
C ILE A 44 -2.02 -9.48 -10.46
N ALA A 45 -1.80 -8.56 -11.40
CA ALA A 45 -1.01 -7.35 -11.14
C ALA A 45 -1.63 -6.50 -10.01
N ALA A 46 -2.95 -6.36 -9.97
CA ALA A 46 -3.66 -5.65 -8.91
C ALA A 46 -3.48 -6.33 -7.56
N ILE A 47 -3.66 -7.66 -7.49
CA ILE A 47 -3.50 -8.44 -6.25
C ILE A 47 -2.06 -8.32 -5.73
N VAL A 48 -1.06 -8.48 -6.60
CA VAL A 48 0.36 -8.34 -6.23
C VAL A 48 0.64 -6.92 -5.72
N THR A 49 0.11 -5.90 -6.37
CA THR A 49 0.28 -4.50 -5.97
C THR A 49 -0.32 -4.25 -4.57
N VAL A 50 -1.54 -4.73 -4.32
CA VAL A 50 -2.20 -4.59 -3.01
C VAL A 50 -1.42 -5.34 -1.94
N MET A 51 -0.97 -6.56 -2.22
CA MET A 51 -0.19 -7.36 -1.28
C MET A 51 1.13 -6.68 -0.91
N MET A 52 1.87 -6.18 -1.90
CA MET A 52 3.13 -5.46 -1.65
C MET A 52 2.89 -4.15 -0.89
N SER A 53 1.81 -3.44 -1.19
CA SER A 53 1.42 -2.22 -0.47
C SER A 53 1.10 -2.51 1.00
N ALA A 54 0.36 -3.58 1.27
CA ALA A 54 0.03 -4.01 2.63
C ALA A 54 1.29 -4.39 3.43
N LEU A 55 2.21 -5.15 2.83
CA LEU A 55 3.47 -5.51 3.46
C LEU A 55 4.34 -4.27 3.75
N THR A 56 4.40 -3.34 2.81
CA THR A 56 5.12 -2.07 3.00
C THR A 56 4.53 -1.26 4.15
N GLY A 57 3.19 -1.19 4.23
CA GLY A 57 2.49 -0.56 5.35
C GLY A 57 2.82 -1.20 6.69
N LEU A 58 2.86 -2.54 6.76
CA LEU A 58 3.21 -3.26 7.98
C LEU A 58 4.64 -2.97 8.44
N VAL A 59 5.60 -2.96 7.51
CA VAL A 59 7.00 -2.61 7.79
C VAL A 59 7.09 -1.17 8.30
N ALA A 60 6.36 -0.23 7.68
CA ALA A 60 6.35 1.15 8.12
C ALA A 60 5.80 1.31 9.54
N VAL A 61 4.73 0.59 9.89
CA VAL A 61 4.17 0.58 11.26
C VAL A 61 5.17 0.00 12.26
N ALA A 62 5.83 -1.11 11.92
CA ALA A 62 6.83 -1.72 12.79
C ALA A 62 8.02 -0.78 13.06
N MET A 63 8.52 -0.11 12.02
CA MET A 63 9.58 0.90 12.15
C MET A 63 9.12 2.10 12.98
N TYR A 64 7.91 2.60 12.74
CA TYR A 64 7.34 3.71 13.51
C TYR A 64 7.22 3.39 15.01
N LEU A 65 6.80 2.16 15.36
CA LEU A 65 6.75 1.70 16.75
C LEU A 65 8.15 1.65 17.37
N GLY A 66 9.16 1.17 16.63
CA GLY A 66 10.55 1.18 17.09
C GLY A 66 11.09 2.60 17.34
N LEU A 67 10.80 3.55 16.45
CA LEU A 67 11.16 4.96 16.64
C LEU A 67 10.44 5.57 17.85
N THR A 68 9.17 5.22 18.06
CA THR A 68 8.37 5.69 19.21
C THR A 68 8.94 5.16 20.53
N ASP A 69 9.30 3.88 20.59
CA ASP A 69 9.92 3.30 21.78
C ASP A 69 11.28 3.94 22.07
N ALA A 70 12.11 4.10 21.04
CA ALA A 70 13.40 4.78 21.17
C ALA A 70 13.24 6.23 21.68
N ALA A 71 12.31 7.00 21.11
CA ALA A 71 11.99 8.35 21.59
C ALA A 71 11.60 8.34 23.07
N GLY A 72 10.76 7.38 23.49
CA GLY A 72 10.31 7.24 24.87
C GLY A 72 11.43 6.88 25.85
N VAL A 73 12.31 5.96 25.48
CA VAL A 73 13.45 5.57 26.33
C VAL A 73 14.46 6.73 26.43
N ILE A 74 14.75 7.43 25.33
CA ILE A 74 15.64 8.60 25.34
C ILE A 74 15.04 9.72 26.18
N ALA A 75 13.73 10.02 26.05
CA ALA A 75 13.06 11.05 26.83
C ALA A 75 13.18 10.79 28.34
N ARG A 76 12.94 9.54 28.77
CA ARG A 76 13.06 9.14 30.18
C ARG A 76 14.51 9.15 30.68
N ALA A 77 15.47 8.70 29.87
CA ALA A 77 16.89 8.75 30.23
C ALA A 77 17.36 10.20 30.38
N HIS A 78 16.97 11.07 29.44
CA HIS A 78 17.30 12.49 29.48
C HIS A 78 16.66 13.22 30.66
N ALA A 79 15.38 12.95 30.94
CA ALA A 79 14.66 13.51 32.08
C ALA A 79 15.31 13.16 33.44
N ARG A 80 15.95 11.98 33.54
CA ARG A 80 16.74 11.56 34.72
C ARG A 80 18.16 12.13 34.74
N GLY A 81 18.60 12.78 33.67
CA GLY A 81 19.97 13.28 33.51
C GLY A 81 21.00 12.20 33.17
N ASP A 82 20.58 11.04 32.69
CA ASP A 82 21.47 9.94 32.29
C ASP A 82 22.02 10.15 30.87
N ALA A 83 23.02 11.03 30.77
CA ALA A 83 23.62 11.42 29.49
C ALA A 83 24.36 10.26 28.79
N GLU A 84 24.92 9.31 29.54
CA GLU A 84 25.63 8.16 28.98
C GLU A 84 24.67 7.22 28.24
N THR A 85 23.54 6.91 28.86
CA THR A 85 22.49 6.11 28.22
C THR A 85 21.91 6.81 27.00
N VAL A 86 21.69 8.14 27.06
CA VAL A 86 21.22 8.92 25.91
C VAL A 86 22.20 8.81 24.74
N ALA A 87 23.50 9.00 24.97
CA ALA A 87 24.52 8.91 23.92
C ALA A 87 24.56 7.52 23.27
N LYS A 88 24.54 6.45 24.09
CA LYS A 88 24.52 5.06 23.61
C LYS A 88 23.29 4.76 22.74
N LEU A 89 22.12 5.28 23.13
CA LEU A 89 20.88 5.09 22.38
C LEU A 89 20.90 5.85 21.05
N GLN A 90 21.47 7.07 21.03
CA GLN A 90 21.62 7.85 19.80
C GLN A 90 22.56 7.17 18.81
N ASP A 91 23.71 6.65 19.27
CA ASP A 91 24.68 5.94 18.42
C ASP A 91 24.09 4.68 17.77
N GLY A 92 23.13 4.03 18.44
CA GLY A 92 22.46 2.83 17.92
C GLY A 92 21.34 3.11 16.90
N LEU A 93 20.92 4.36 16.73
CA LEU A 93 19.80 4.72 15.87
C LEU A 93 20.25 5.10 14.47
N GLN A 94 19.54 4.57 13.47
CA GLN A 94 19.67 5.03 12.08
C GLN A 94 18.71 6.20 11.86
N GLY A 95 19.14 7.40 12.25
CA GLY A 95 18.28 8.59 12.18
C GLY A 95 18.81 9.78 12.96
N ALA A 96 18.03 10.86 13.02
CA ALA A 96 18.33 12.03 13.84
C ALA A 96 17.44 12.06 15.08
N VAL A 97 18.03 12.42 16.21
CA VAL A 97 17.35 12.62 17.50
C VAL A 97 17.39 14.10 17.84
N THR A 98 16.24 14.68 18.14
CA THR A 98 16.09 16.05 18.62
C THR A 98 15.47 16.03 20.00
N ILE A 99 16.08 16.71 20.96
CA ILE A 99 15.61 16.80 22.35
C ILE A 99 15.23 18.26 22.61
N ASN A 100 14.04 18.47 23.17
CA ASN A 100 13.53 19.78 23.55
C ASN A 100 13.16 19.79 25.03
N ASP A 101 13.92 20.55 25.81
CA ASP A 101 13.71 20.71 27.25
C ASP A 101 12.65 21.77 27.53
N GLY A 102 11.55 21.35 28.14
CA GLY A 102 10.54 22.21 28.73
C GLY A 102 10.74 22.40 30.24
N SER A 103 9.95 23.28 30.84
CA SER A 103 10.04 23.59 32.28
C SER A 103 9.75 22.38 33.17
N SER A 104 8.86 21.48 32.77
CA SER A 104 8.47 20.29 33.56
C SER A 104 8.49 19.00 32.73
N THR A 105 8.85 19.07 31.45
CA THR A 105 8.79 17.93 30.52
C THR A 105 9.97 17.96 29.56
N VAL A 106 10.39 16.79 29.12
CA VAL A 106 11.36 16.61 28.03
C VAL A 106 10.61 15.99 26.86
N GLU A 107 10.60 16.67 25.71
CA GLU A 107 10.09 16.13 24.44
C GLU A 107 11.25 15.63 23.60
N VAL A 108 11.14 14.41 23.08
CA VAL A 108 12.13 13.82 22.18
C VAL A 108 11.46 13.44 20.88
N THR A 109 12.06 13.88 19.79
CA THR A 109 11.68 13.54 18.42
C THR A 109 12.77 12.68 17.80
N VAL A 110 12.40 11.51 17.28
CA VAL A 110 13.30 10.62 16.56
C VAL A 110 12.79 10.48 15.13
N THR A 111 13.69 10.69 14.17
CA THR A 111 13.40 10.59 12.74
C THR A 111 14.05 9.35 12.15
N GLY A 112 13.41 8.76 11.15
CA GLY A 112 13.91 7.62 10.39
C GLY A 112 13.34 7.62 8.97
N THR A 113 13.57 6.55 8.21
CA THR A 113 13.04 6.41 6.86
C THR A 113 12.59 4.98 6.57
N VAL A 114 11.54 4.85 5.76
CA VAL A 114 11.11 3.58 5.14
C VAL A 114 11.14 3.79 3.64
N GLY A 115 12.20 3.31 2.99
CA GLY A 115 12.43 3.62 1.58
C GLY A 115 12.54 5.14 1.37
N PRO A 116 11.80 5.75 0.41
CA PRO A 116 11.85 7.19 0.19
C PRO A 116 10.99 8.01 1.18
N PHE A 117 10.26 7.35 2.08
CA PHE A 117 9.31 8.03 2.96
C PHE A 117 9.94 8.32 4.34
N PRO A 118 9.94 9.59 4.80
CA PRO A 118 10.40 9.92 6.14
C PRO A 118 9.38 9.45 7.19
N LEU A 119 9.89 9.02 8.33
CA LEU A 119 9.12 8.75 9.55
C LEU A 119 9.62 9.67 10.66
N GLU A 120 8.69 10.14 11.48
CA GLU A 120 8.98 10.94 12.66
C GLU A 120 8.11 10.46 13.81
N ALA A 121 8.73 10.08 14.92
CA ALA A 121 8.03 9.69 16.14
C ALA A 121 8.42 10.63 17.29
N ARG A 122 7.47 10.90 18.16
CA ARG A 122 7.65 11.81 19.31
C ARG A 122 7.23 11.13 20.59
N ALA A 123 7.98 11.41 21.66
CA ALA A 123 7.63 10.99 23.00
C ALA A 123 7.94 12.11 24.01
N VAL A 124 7.18 12.14 25.10
CA VAL A 124 7.33 13.13 26.17
C VAL A 124 7.51 12.41 27.49
N ALA A 125 8.44 12.89 28.32
CA ALA A 125 8.65 12.44 29.68
C ALA A 125 8.56 13.63 30.66
N LEU A 126 8.17 13.38 31.91
CA LEU A 126 8.21 14.39 32.96
C LEU A 126 9.66 14.60 33.40
N ASN A 127 10.08 15.84 33.58
CA ASN A 127 11.41 16.18 34.05
C ASN A 127 11.49 16.04 35.58
N GLU A 128 12.18 15.01 36.08
CA GLU A 128 12.30 14.76 37.52
C GLU A 128 13.06 15.88 38.24
N LYS A 129 13.95 16.61 37.54
CA LYS A 129 14.68 17.76 38.12
C LYS A 129 13.75 18.93 38.43
N ALA A 130 12.70 19.12 37.65
CA ALA A 130 11.74 20.21 37.82
C ALA A 130 10.73 19.96 38.96
N VAL A 131 10.58 18.71 39.41
CA VAL A 131 9.67 18.34 40.50
C VAL A 131 10.35 18.43 41.88
N ALA A 132 11.69 18.55 41.89
CA ALA A 132 12.50 18.62 43.11
C ALA A 132 12.79 20.05 43.60
N GLU A 133 12.39 21.08 42.83
CA GLU A 133 12.39 22.51 43.21
C GLU A 133 11.01 22.94 43.74
#